data_AF-A0ABD7B375-F1
#
_entry.id   AF-A0ABD7B375-F1
#
_cell.length_a   1.000
_cell.length_b   1.000
_cell.length_c   1.000
_cell.angle_alpha   90.00
_cell.angle_beta   90.00
_cell.angle_gamma   90.00
#
_symmetry.space_group_name_H-M   'P 1'
#
loop_
_entity.id
_entity.type
_entity.pdbx_description
1 polymer ?
#
loop_
_entity_poly.entity_id
_entity_poly.type
_entity_poly.pdbx_seq_one_letter_code
_entity_poly.pdbx_strand_id
1 'polypeptide(L)'
;MLAYYANLRYVMRITMGVIMRTVSKVKKSVNVSLAPEILEEARKLKINLSAVLTEALIEKFRENRREEWLRDNKKSIEVLNQWVEENGSFSDFQRTF
;
A
#
# COMPACT_ATOMS: atom_id res chain seq x y z
N MET A 1 24.86 10.24 -9.90
CA MET A 1 24.60 9.66 -8.57
C MET A 1 23.10 9.52 -8.25
N LEU A 2 22.21 10.43 -8.68
CA LEU A 2 20.76 10.39 -8.37
C LEU A 2 19.92 9.35 -9.16
N ALA A 3 20.32 8.99 -10.39
CA ALA A 3 19.59 8.02 -11.22
C ALA A 3 19.66 6.56 -10.70
N TYR A 4 20.69 6.25 -9.89
CA TYR A 4 20.89 4.91 -9.32
C TYR A 4 19.92 4.62 -8.17
N TYR A 5 19.54 5.65 -7.39
CA TYR A 5 18.56 5.53 -6.31
C TYR A 5 17.11 5.43 -6.80
N ALA A 6 16.79 6.09 -7.92
CA ALA A 6 15.46 6.01 -8.53
C ALA A 6 15.14 4.59 -9.04
N ASN A 7 16.12 3.93 -9.66
CA ASN A 7 15.98 2.55 -10.12
C ASN A 7 15.85 1.56 -8.96
N LEU A 8 16.60 1.75 -7.87
CA LEU A 8 16.51 0.88 -6.70
C LEU A 8 15.13 0.97 -6.03
N ARG A 9 14.54 2.17 -5.93
CA ARG A 9 13.15 2.35 -5.46
C ARG A 9 12.13 1.73 -6.40
N TYR A 10 12.31 1.87 -7.72
CA TYR A 10 11.40 1.32 -8.71
C TYR A 10 11.40 -0.22 -8.69
N VAL A 11 12.59 -0.83 -8.64
CA VAL A 11 12.74 -2.29 -8.53
C VAL A 11 12.22 -2.78 -7.17
N MET A 12 12.52 -2.09 -6.06
CA MET A 12 11.95 -2.41 -4.74
C MET A 12 10.42 -2.30 -4.70
N ARG A 13 9.81 -1.35 -5.42
CA ARG A 13 8.34 -1.20 -5.50
C ARG A 13 7.68 -2.40 -6.16
N ILE A 14 8.28 -2.93 -7.23
CA ILE A 14 7.79 -4.12 -7.93
C ILE A 14 8.08 -5.38 -7.11
N THR A 15 9.30 -5.56 -6.62
CA THR A 15 9.68 -6.77 -5.85
C THR A 15 8.92 -6.87 -4.54
N MET A 16 8.67 -5.76 -3.83
CA MET A 16 7.84 -5.77 -2.61
C MET A 16 6.33 -5.95 -2.89
N GLY A 17 5.83 -5.46 -4.03
CA GLY A 17 4.45 -5.74 -4.47
C GLY A 17 4.25 -7.19 -4.94
N VAL A 18 5.32 -7.85 -5.37
CA VAL A 18 5.36 -9.29 -5.66
C VAL A 18 5.52 -10.10 -4.36
N ILE A 19 6.37 -9.66 -3.43
CA ILE A 19 6.57 -10.33 -2.13
C ILE A 19 5.32 -10.30 -1.25
N MET A 20 4.51 -9.24 -1.30
CA MET A 20 3.19 -9.23 -0.66
C MET A 20 2.17 -10.17 -1.33
N ARG A 21 2.34 -10.50 -2.62
CA ARG A 21 1.50 -11.49 -3.33
C ARG A 21 1.99 -12.92 -3.11
N THR A 22 3.29 -13.13 -3.01
CA THR A 22 3.88 -14.40 -2.60
C THR A 22 4.03 -14.40 -1.08
N VAL A 23 2.89 -14.54 -0.39
CA VAL A 23 2.91 -14.87 1.04
C VAL A 23 3.75 -16.13 1.18
N SER A 24 5.00 -15.96 1.62
CA SER A 24 5.83 -17.06 2.08
C SER A 24 4.95 -17.87 3.05
N LYS A 25 4.67 -19.12 2.71
CA LYS A 25 3.89 -20.03 3.55
C LYS A 25 4.52 -20.22 4.95
N VAL A 26 5.78 -19.80 5.11
CA VAL A 26 6.51 -19.79 6.36
C VAL A 26 6.08 -18.57 7.17
N LYS A 27 5.17 -18.78 8.12
CA LYS A 27 4.79 -17.79 9.13
C LYS A 27 5.85 -17.79 10.24
N LYS A 28 6.36 -16.61 10.58
CA LYS A 28 7.21 -16.43 11.76
C LYS A 28 6.34 -16.01 12.93
N SER A 29 6.47 -16.68 14.07
CA SER A 29 5.82 -16.23 15.31
C SER A 29 6.48 -14.93 15.79
N VAL A 30 5.66 -13.97 16.18
CA VAL A 30 6.10 -12.68 16.73
C VAL A 30 5.37 -12.48 18.05
N ASN A 31 6.12 -12.19 19.11
CA ASN A 31 5.54 -11.82 20.40
C ASN A 31 5.13 -10.34 20.34
N VAL A 32 3.87 -10.06 20.65
CA VAL A 32 3.32 -8.71 20.68
C VAL A 32 2.75 -8.42 22.06
N SER A 33 3.03 -7.22 22.57
CA SER A 33 2.47 -6.75 23.84
C SER A 33 1.20 -5.97 23.56
N LEU A 34 0.09 -6.41 24.14
CA LEU A 34 -1.23 -5.78 24.03
C LEU A 34 -1.81 -5.58 25.42
N ALA A 35 -2.71 -4.60 25.55
CA ALA A 35 -3.42 -4.36 26.79
C ALA A 35 -4.22 -5.61 27.19
N PRO A 36 -4.19 -6.02 28.47
CA PRO A 36 -4.83 -7.26 28.91
C PRO A 36 -6.34 -7.27 28.66
N GLU A 37 -7.00 -6.11 28.72
CA GLU A 37 -8.43 -5.96 28.47
C GLU A 37 -8.80 -6.39 27.03
N ILE A 38 -7.98 -5.98 26.07
CA ILE A 38 -8.16 -6.32 24.64
C ILE A 38 -7.98 -7.82 24.41
N LEU A 39 -7.01 -8.44 25.10
CA LEU A 39 -6.79 -9.89 25.01
C LEU A 39 -7.96 -10.68 25.57
N GLU A 40 -8.53 -10.23 26.69
CA GLU A 40 -9.69 -10.87 27.29
C GLU A 40 -10.94 -10.73 26.42
N GLU A 41 -11.19 -9.56 25.83
CA GLU A 41 -12.29 -9.41 24.88
C GLU A 41 -12.11 -10.23 23.61
N ALA A 42 -10.90 -10.25 23.04
CA ALA A 42 -10.61 -11.07 21.87
C ALA A 42 -10.80 -12.56 22.14
N ARG A 43 -10.42 -13.04 23.34
CA ARG A 43 -10.68 -14.42 23.78
C ARG A 43 -12.17 -14.72 23.92
N LYS A 44 -12.94 -13.83 24.56
CA LYS A 44 -14.41 -13.97 24.69
C LYS A 44 -15.10 -14.08 23.33
N LEU A 45 -14.65 -13.26 22.38
CA LEU A 45 -15.18 -13.21 21.02
C LEU A 45 -14.57 -14.27 20.08
N LYS A 46 -13.66 -15.12 20.57
CA LYS A 46 -12.93 -16.15 19.79
C LYS A 46 -12.25 -15.59 18.53
N ILE A 47 -11.74 -14.36 18.62
CA ILE A 47 -11.09 -13.68 17.50
C ILE A 47 -9.69 -14.27 17.29
N ASN A 48 -9.35 -14.54 16.02
CA ASN A 48 -8.01 -14.95 15.65
C ASN A 48 -7.08 -13.73 15.57
N LEU A 49 -6.43 -13.42 16.69
CA LEU A 49 -5.57 -12.24 16.83
C LEU A 49 -4.47 -12.14 15.77
N SER A 50 -3.89 -13.28 15.39
CA SER A 50 -2.85 -13.33 14.35
C SER A 50 -3.39 -12.92 12.98
N ALA A 51 -4.60 -13.37 12.62
CA ALA A 51 -5.24 -13.00 11.37
C ALA A 51 -5.58 -11.50 11.33
N VAL A 52 -6.20 -11.00 12.39
CA VAL A 52 -6.58 -9.58 12.51
C VAL A 52 -5.36 -8.66 12.45
N LEU A 53 -4.30 -9.00 13.20
CA LEU A 53 -3.06 -8.23 13.17
C LEU A 53 -2.42 -8.24 11.78
N THR A 54 -2.42 -9.39 11.11
CA THR A 54 -1.85 -9.50 9.75
C THR A 54 -2.61 -8.61 8.78
N GLU A 55 -3.94 -8.65 8.80
CA GLU A 55 -4.78 -7.83 7.93
C GLU A 55 -4.59 -6.33 8.21
N ALA A 56 -4.64 -5.93 9.49
CA ALA A 56 -4.45 -4.54 9.89
C ALA A 56 -3.07 -4.00 9.47
N LEU A 57 -2.01 -4.81 9.60
CA LEU A 57 -0.66 -4.43 9.16
C LEU A 57 -0.58 -4.30 7.64
N ILE A 58 -1.20 -5.23 6.89
CA ILE A 58 -1.24 -5.15 5.42
C ILE A 58 -1.93 -3.85 5.00
N GLU A 59 -3.08 -3.52 5.57
CA GLU A 59 -3.78 -2.27 5.23
C GLU A 59 -2.95 -1.04 5.59
N LYS A 60 -2.31 -0.99 6.76
CA LYS A 60 -1.41 0.11 7.12
C LYS A 60 -0.23 0.26 6.17
N PHE A 61 0.35 -0.85 5.71
CA PHE A 61 1.41 -0.81 4.71
C PHE A 61 0.90 -0.30 3.35
N ARG A 62 -0.33 -0.63 2.96
CA ARG A 62 -0.96 -0.14 1.72
C ARG A 62 -1.22 1.36 1.80
N GLU A 63 -1.73 1.85 2.92
CA GLU A 63 -1.95 3.27 3.17
C GLU A 63 -0.66 4.07 3.07
N ASN A 64 0.38 3.68 3.83
CA ASN A 64 1.68 4.37 3.80
C ASN A 64 2.30 4.40 2.40
N ARG A 65 2.19 3.30 1.65
CA ARG A 65 2.70 3.26 0.26
C ARG A 65 1.89 4.14 -0.68
N ARG A 66 0.58 4.24 -0.49
CA ARG A 66 -0.26 5.14 -1.29
C ARG A 66 0.16 6.58 -1.07
N GLU A 67 0.36 6.98 0.18
CA GLU A 67 0.82 8.32 0.54
C GLU A 67 2.21 8.62 -0.03
N GLU A 68 3.15 7.69 0.11
CA GLU A 68 4.50 7.83 -0.48
C GLU A 68 4.44 7.94 -2.00
N TRP A 69 3.61 7.11 -2.65
CA TRP A 69 3.44 7.16 -4.10
C TRP A 69 2.86 8.51 -4.56
N LEU A 70 1.81 9.00 -3.89
CA LEU A 70 1.20 10.29 -4.20
C LEU A 70 2.21 11.43 -4.07
N ARG A 71 3.02 11.42 -3.00
CA ARG A 71 4.07 12.43 -2.79
C ARG A 71 5.11 12.38 -3.90
N ASP A 72 5.60 11.20 -4.24
CA ASP A 72 6.67 11.02 -5.24
C ASP A 72 6.15 11.32 -6.67
N ASN A 73 4.87 11.12 -6.95
CA ASN A 73 4.28 11.29 -8.28
C ASN A 73 3.52 12.61 -8.43
N LYS A 74 3.44 13.44 -7.38
CA LYS A 74 2.68 14.72 -7.39
C LYS A 74 3.02 15.57 -8.60
N LYS A 75 4.32 15.79 -8.87
CA LYS A 75 4.78 16.60 -10.01
C LYS A 75 4.39 15.99 -11.36
N SER A 76 4.47 14.67 -11.49
CA SER A 76 4.08 13.97 -12.73
C SER A 76 2.57 14.01 -12.94
N ILE A 77 1.79 13.90 -11.86
CA ILE A 77 0.33 14.02 -11.88
C ILE A 77 -0.08 15.44 -12.26
N GLU A 78 0.57 16.47 -11.71
CA GLU A 78 0.32 17.87 -12.05
C GLU A 78 0.58 18.15 -13.54
N VAL A 79 1.72 17.70 -14.07
CA VAL A 79 2.06 17.86 -15.50
C VAL A 79 1.04 17.13 -16.39
N LEU A 80 0.65 15.91 -16.01
CA LEU A 80 -0.33 15.15 -16.78
C LEU A 80 -1.71 15.82 -16.73
N ASN A 81 -2.14 16.32 -15.58
CA ASN A 81 -3.40 17.03 -15.42
C ASN A 81 -3.42 18.30 -16.28
N GLN A 82 -2.35 19.09 -16.26
CA GLN A 82 -2.21 20.26 -17.11
C GLN A 82 -2.28 19.89 -18.60
N TRP A 83 -1.60 18.81 -19.00
CA TRP A 83 -1.67 18.32 -20.37
C TRP A 83 -3.08 17.90 -20.79
N VAL A 84 -3.83 17.24 -19.88
CA VAL A 84 -5.24 16.86 -20.11
C VAL A 84 -6.15 18.08 -20.19
N GLU A 85 -5.94 19.12 -19.38
CA GLU A 85 -6.68 20.38 -19.48
C GLU A 85 -6.43 21.10 -20.81
N GLU A 86 -5.19 21.06 -21.30
CA GLU A 86 -4.80 21.73 -22.56
C GLU A 86 -5.21 20.94 -23.81
N ASN A 87 -5.17 19.60 -23.78
CA ASN A 87 -5.33 18.74 -24.96
C ASN A 87 -6.63 17.91 -24.95
N GLY A 88 -7.42 18.01 -23.88
CA GLY A 88 -8.56 17.12 -23.64
C GLY A 88 -8.14 15.79 -23.05
N SER A 89 -9.09 15.10 -22.43
CA SER A 89 -8.86 13.74 -21.92
C SER A 89 -9.02 12.72 -23.04
N PHE A 90 -8.15 11.71 -23.05
CA PHE A 90 -8.30 10.54 -23.93
C PHE A 90 -9.64 9.81 -23.75
N SER A 91 -10.39 10.04 -22.67
CA SER A 91 -11.72 9.43 -22.48
C SER A 91 -12.89 10.34 -22.86
N ASP A 92 -12.63 11.54 -23.39
CA ASP A 92 -13.69 12.50 -23.70
C ASP A 92 -14.66 11.98 -24.78
N PHE A 93 -14.20 11.11 -25.69
CA PHE A 93 -15.08 10.45 -26.67
C PHE A 93 -15.98 9.35 -26.09
N GLN A 94 -15.79 8.95 -24.82
CA GLN A 94 -16.58 7.90 -24.15
C GLN A 94 -17.56 8.46 -23.10
N ARG A 95 -17.47 9.76 -22.75
CA ARG A 95 -18.47 10.41 -21.90
C ARG A 95 -19.76 10.66 -22.69
N THR A 96 -20.63 9.65 -22.72
CA THR A 96 -22.04 9.85 -23.06
C THR A 96 -22.76 10.29 -21.77
N PHE A 97 -23.47 11.41 -21.83
CA PHE A 97 -24.21 12.01 -20.70
C PHE A 97 -25.40 11.15 -20.26
#